data_AF-A0A0U1EDF2-F1
#
_entry.id   AF-A0A0U1EDF2-F1
#
_cell.length_a   1.000
_cell.length_b   1.000
_cell.length_c   1.000
_cell.angle_alpha   90.00
_cell.angle_beta   90.00
_cell.angle_gamma   90.00
#
_symmetry.space_group_name_H-M   'P 1'
#
loop_
_entity.id
_entity.type
_entity.pdbx_description
1 polymer ?
#
loop_
_entity_poly.entity_id
_entity_poly.type
_entity_poly.pdbx_seq_one_letter_code
_entity_poly.pdbx_strand_id
1 'polypeptide(L)'
;MEYLHKFLPIIIYVLIMAIHYALSRTGIKLLGFVVPVIVTAGLIYTYKTGDLQLNLVGTIIMIVISLLILSVEWEDAQKRN
;
A
#
# COMPACT_ATOMS: atom_id res chain seq x y z
N MET A 1 16.76 18.48 -5.43
CA MET A 1 15.59 18.18 -6.28
C MET A 1 15.56 16.72 -6.74
N GLU A 2 16.67 16.15 -7.21
CA GLU A 2 16.70 14.77 -7.74
C GLU A 2 16.36 13.67 -6.71
N TYR A 3 16.80 13.82 -5.45
CA TYR A 3 16.50 12.85 -4.39
C TYR A 3 15.01 12.86 -3.98
N LEU A 4 14.35 14.01 -3.99
CA LEU A 4 12.97 14.12 -3.53
C LEU A 4 12.02 13.32 -4.42
N HIS A 5 12.24 13.31 -5.74
CA HIS A 5 11.45 12.50 -6.67
C HIS A 5 11.72 11.00 -6.53
N LYS A 6 12.95 10.58 -6.20
CA LYS A 6 13.26 9.17 -5.91
C LYS A 6 12.57 8.66 -4.63
N PHE A 7 12.44 9.51 -3.62
CA PHE A 7 11.81 9.14 -2.35
C PHE A 7 10.30 9.37 -2.30
N LEU A 8 9.73 10.18 -3.19
CA LEU A 8 8.29 10.47 -3.24
C LEU A 8 7.41 9.20 -3.23
N PRO A 9 7.69 8.16 -4.03
CA PRO A 9 6.88 6.94 -4.03
C PRO A 9 6.96 6.20 -2.69
N ILE A 10 8.14 6.20 -2.05
CA ILE A 10 8.37 5.58 -0.75
C ILE A 10 7.60 6.33 0.35
N ILE A 11 7.64 7.66 0.32
CA ILE A 11 6.90 8.50 1.27
C ILE A 11 5.39 8.26 1.12
N ILE A 12 4.88 8.23 -0.11
CA ILE A 12 3.47 7.94 -0.39
C ILE A 12 3.10 6.55 0.13
N TYR A 13 3.92 5.54 -0.13
CA TYR A 13 3.70 4.18 0.36
C TYR A 13 3.64 4.12 1.90
N VAL A 14 4.60 4.74 2.59
CA VAL A 14 4.63 4.78 4.06
C VAL A 14 3.40 5.50 4.63
N LEU A 15 2.97 6.61 4.02
CA LEU A 15 1.76 7.33 4.45
C LEU A 15 0.49 6.49 4.26
N ILE A 16 0.38 5.78 3.14
CA ILE A 16 -0.72 4.84 2.87
C ILE A 16 -0.77 3.76 3.95
N MET A 17 0.37 3.15 4.28
CA MET A 17 0.46 2.13 5.32
C MET A 17 0.06 2.69 6.70
N ALA A 18 0.52 3.89 7.05
CA ALA A 18 0.15 4.54 8.31
C ALA A 18 -1.36 4.84 8.40
N ILE A 19 -1.97 5.29 7.30
CA ILE A 19 -3.41 5.50 7.22
C ILE A 19 -4.16 4.17 7.34
N HIS A 20 -3.72 3.12 6.63
CA HIS A 20 -4.30 1.78 6.75
C HIS A 20 -4.31 1.30 8.20
N TYR A 21 -3.19 1.44 8.89
CA TYR A 21 -3.07 1.05 10.29
C TYR A 21 -4.03 1.83 11.20
N ALA A 22 -4.09 3.15 11.06
CA ALA A 22 -5.03 3.97 11.83
C ALA A 22 -6.49 3.56 11.57
N LEU A 23 -6.84 3.32 10.31
CA LEU A 23 -8.16 2.86 9.91
C LEU A 23 -8.48 1.44 10.39
N SER A 24 -7.49 0.56 10.46
CA SER A 24 -7.67 -0.82 10.93
C SER A 24 -8.15 -0.92 12.38
N ARG A 25 -7.78 0.06 13.21
CA ARG A 25 -8.23 0.17 14.61
C ARG A 25 -9.66 0.71 14.76
N THR A 26 -10.32 1.14 13.69
CA THR A 26 -11.71 1.65 13.78
C THR A 26 -12.76 0.54 13.91
N GLY A 27 -12.39 -0.73 13.70
CA GLY A 27 -13.32 -1.87 13.68
C GLY A 27 -14.16 -1.97 12.40
N ILE A 28 -14.02 -1.02 11.46
CA ILE A 28 -14.81 -0.99 10.23
C ILE A 28 -14.25 -2.01 9.22
N LYS A 29 -14.81 -3.23 9.19
CA LYS A 29 -14.41 -4.32 8.29
C LYS A 29 -14.27 -3.92 6.81
N LEU A 30 -15.08 -2.97 6.34
CA LEU A 30 -15.04 -2.48 4.96
C LEU A 30 -13.69 -1.83 4.60
N LEU A 31 -13.03 -1.15 5.55
CA LEU A 31 -11.76 -0.49 5.31
C LEU A 31 -10.62 -1.49 5.07
N GLY A 32 -10.72 -2.69 5.65
CA GLY A 32 -9.80 -3.80 5.40
C GLY A 32 -9.82 -4.30 3.97
N PHE A 33 -10.87 -3.98 3.21
CA PHE A 33 -10.96 -4.27 1.78
C PHE A 33 -10.65 -3.05 0.91
N VAL A 34 -11.18 -1.87 1.27
CA VAL A 34 -11.04 -0.65 0.46
C VAL A 34 -9.58 -0.23 0.33
N VAL A 35 -8.80 -0.28 1.41
CA VAL A 35 -7.41 0.17 1.38
C VAL A 35 -6.54 -0.71 0.46
N PRO A 36 -6.56 -2.05 0.55
CA PRO A 36 -5.89 -2.93 -0.42
C PRO A 36 -6.20 -2.63 -1.89
N VAL A 37 -7.46 -2.31 -2.21
CA VAL A 37 -7.87 -1.95 -3.58
C VAL A 37 -7.20 -0.63 -4.01
N ILE A 38 -7.20 0.38 -3.15
CA ILE A 38 -6.56 1.68 -3.44
C ILE A 38 -5.06 1.50 -3.66
N VAL A 39 -4.38 0.72 -2.81
CA VAL A 39 -2.93 0.45 -2.94
C VAL A 39 -2.63 -0.25 -4.27
N THR A 40 -3.41 -1.27 -4.61
CA THR A 40 -3.24 -2.01 -5.86
C THR A 40 -3.44 -1.09 -7.08
N ALA A 41 -4.51 -0.29 -7.08
CA ALA A 41 -4.77 0.67 -8.15
C ALA A 41 -3.65 1.71 -8.29
N GLY A 42 -3.11 2.21 -7.17
CA GLY A 42 -1.97 3.13 -7.14
C GLY A 42 -0.71 2.53 -7.74
N LEU A 43 -0.35 1.29 -7.37
CA LEU A 43 0.82 0.59 -7.93
C LEU A 43 0.65 0.29 -9.43
N ILE A 44 -0.55 -0.05 -9.87
CA ILE A 44 -0.84 -0.23 -11.30
C ILE A 44 -0.69 1.10 -12.05
N TYR A 45 -1.19 2.19 -11.49
CA TYR A 45 -1.07 3.52 -12.08
C TYR A 45 0.39 3.93 -12.24
N THR A 46 1.19 3.85 -11.18
CA THR A 46 2.62 4.22 -11.21
C THR A 46 3.46 3.31 -12.11
N TYR A 47 3.06 2.04 -12.27
CA TYR A 47 3.65 1.16 -13.28
C TYR A 47 3.33 1.64 -14.71
N LYS A 48 2.07 2.01 -14.98
CA LYS A 48 1.66 2.49 -16.31
C LYS A 48 2.25 3.85 -16.68
N THR A 49 2.46 4.74 -15.71
CA THR A 49 3.08 6.05 -15.95
C THR A 49 4.61 5.99 -16.06
N GLY A 50 5.21 4.83 -15.76
CA GLY A 50 6.66 4.63 -15.78
C GLY A 50 7.39 5.11 -14.51
N ASP A 51 6.66 5.64 -13.53
CA ASP A 51 7.21 6.17 -12.28
C ASP A 51 7.77 5.07 -11.36
N LEU A 52 7.17 3.88 -11.42
CA LEU A 52 7.58 2.75 -10.56
C LEU A 52 8.95 2.17 -10.96
N GLN A 53 9.40 2.41 -12.22
CA GLN A 53 10.69 1.93 -12.77
C GLN A 53 10.95 0.42 -12.56
N LEU A 54 9.90 -0.37 -12.34
CA LEU A 54 9.95 -1.82 -12.21
C LEU A 54 9.41 -2.50 -13.47
N ASN A 55 9.93 -3.70 -13.76
CA ASN A 55 9.33 -4.57 -14.75
C ASN A 55 8.00 -5.15 -14.22
N LEU A 56 7.17 -5.70 -15.11
CA LEU A 56 5.86 -6.24 -14.75
C LEU A 56 5.94 -7.25 -13.59
N VAL A 57 6.93 -8.14 -13.63
CA VAL A 57 7.14 -9.17 -12.60
C VAL A 57 7.45 -8.52 -11.24
N GLY A 58 8.35 -7.54 -11.21
CA GLY A 58 8.70 -6.81 -9.99
C GLY A 58 7.50 -6.03 -9.42
N THR A 59 6.70 -5.41 -10.29
CA THR A 59 5.45 -4.74 -9.90
C THR A 59 4.46 -5.72 -9.26
N ILE A 60 4.26 -6.91 -9.87
CA ILE A 60 3.37 -7.93 -9.32
C ILE A 60 3.85 -8.40 -7.94
N ILE A 61 5.15 -8.67 -7.79
CA ILE A 61 5.74 -9.08 -6.51
C ILE A 61 5.50 -7.99 -5.45
N MET A 62 5.73 -6.72 -5.80
CA MET A 62 5.49 -5.60 -4.90
C MET A 62 4.02 -5.48 -4.47
N ILE A 63 3.08 -5.63 -5.41
CA ILE A 63 1.64 -5.66 -5.10
C ILE A 63 1.35 -6.79 -4.12
N VAL A 64 1.82 -8.01 -4.38
CA VAL A 64 1.57 -9.19 -3.52
C VAL A 64 2.12 -8.96 -2.11
N ILE A 65 3.37 -8.50 -2.00
CA ILE A 65 3.99 -8.21 -0.70
C ILE A 65 3.19 -7.13 0.05
N SER A 66 2.83 -6.05 -0.63
CA SER A 66 2.05 -4.96 -0.02
C SER A 66 0.70 -5.47 0.51
N LEU A 67 0.00 -6.29 -0.28
CA LEU A 67 -1.28 -6.89 0.11
C LEU A 67 -1.15 -7.84 1.31
N LEU A 68 -0.08 -8.64 1.36
CA LEU A 68 0.20 -9.52 2.50
C LEU A 68 0.43 -8.71 3.78
N ILE A 69 1.24 -7.65 3.72
CA ILE A 69 1.48 -6.78 4.88
C ILE A 69 0.17 -6.15 5.35
N LEU A 70 -0.59 -5.54 4.44
CA LEU A 70 -1.88 -4.93 4.75
C LEU A 70 -2.86 -5.92 5.40
N SER A 71 -2.84 -7.19 4.96
CA SER A 71 -3.72 -8.25 5.49
C SER A 71 -3.32 -8.65 6.92
N VAL A 72 -2.01 -8.85 7.16
CA VAL A 72 -1.48 -9.19 8.49
C VAL A 72 -1.74 -8.05 9.48
N GLU A 73 -1.45 -6.81 9.09
CA GLU A 73 -1.69 -5.63 9.94
C GLU A 73 -3.17 -5.47 10.28
N TRP A 74 -4.05 -5.71 9.31
CA TRP A 74 -5.48 -5.64 9.52
C TRP A 74 -5.95 -6.69 10.54
N GLU A 75 -5.53 -7.94 10.37
CA GLU A 75 -5.89 -9.03 11.27
C GLU A 75 -5.39 -8.76 12.70
N ASP A 76 -4.14 -8.33 12.84
CA ASP A 76 -3.54 -7.98 14.13
C ASP A 76 -4.24 -6.80 14.80
N ALA A 77 -4.65 -5.79 14.05
CA ALA A 77 -5.38 -4.66 14.58
C ALA A 77 -6.79 -5.03 15.07
N GLN A 78 -7.49 -5.92 14.35
CA GLN A 78 -8.80 -6.42 14.76
C GLN A 78 -8.73 -7.30 16.01
N LYS A 79 -7.64 -8.06 16.22
CA LYS A 79 -7.43 -8.85 17.45
C LYS A 79 -7.18 -8.01 18.71
N ARG A 80 -6.72 -6.76 18.54
CA ARG A 80 -6.38 -5.85 19.64
C ARG A 80 -7.53 -4.91 20.04
N ASN A 81 -8.62 -4.90 19.28
CA ASN A 81 -9.86 -4.17 19.57
C ASN A 81 -10.85 -5.07 20.30
#